data_AF-A0A346XTE2-F1
#
_entry.id   AF-A0A346XTE2-F1
#
_cell.length_a   1.000
_cell.length_b   1.000
_cell.length_c   1.000
_cell.angle_alpha   90.00
_cell.angle_beta   90.00
_cell.angle_gamma   90.00
#
_symmetry.space_group_name_H-M   'P 1'
#
loop_
_entity.id
_entity.type
_entity.pdbx_description
1 polymer ?
#
loop_
_entity_poly.entity_id
_entity_poly.type
_entity_poly.pdbx_seq_one_letter_code
_entity_poly.pdbx_strand_id
1 'polypeptide(L)'
;MKLSDRLGTAPPPPPAAPAPVAAPEPAAVVAPTPATSGRTGPPPTPSADLGRGRAAEDWLARKRRIQAHIIDGLGPVLSAGTAGIDLAAEVRNRFDDAVAATNTVTNAGQKQRLLAEVTADILGHGPIEPLLADPDVTEIMVNGPDDIFVERAGRIETTEVRFDDERHLRHVIDRIVSSVGRRVDESSPMCDARLADGSRVNVILPPLSLKGPVMTIRKFPEQPLLMEDLVQVGSLSAATAQFLSACVEGKLNILVSGGTGTGKTTVLNAVSQFVPSGERIVSIEDAAELQLNQPHVIPLETRPPNAEGAGQVTIRDLVRNALRMRPDRIIVGEVRGPEALDMLQAMNTGHEGSLTTVHANSPRDALSRLETMILMSGVELGLRAIREQVGSALDLMVHLDRLGDGRRVISAIEEVQGLEGDVITTQTLFSYHFTEGGRDTSSSSGYLRPTGFRPKVLDKLQRSGVRIDRGLFAELPETNRKGR
;
A
#
# COMPACT_ATOMS: atom_id res chain seq x y z
N MET A 1 -58.62 36.73 -51.41
CA MET A 1 -57.46 36.12 -50.74
C MET A 1 -57.52 36.50 -49.27
N LYS A 2 -57.88 35.56 -48.41
CA LYS A 2 -57.95 35.79 -46.97
C LYS A 2 -57.14 34.72 -46.25
N LEU A 3 -56.38 35.21 -45.28
CA LEU A 3 -55.33 34.58 -44.49
C LEU A 3 -55.86 33.50 -43.52
N SER A 4 -56.82 32.66 -43.94
CA SER A 4 -57.40 31.60 -43.09
C SER A 4 -56.71 30.23 -43.25
N ASP A 5 -55.81 30.08 -44.23
CA ASP A 5 -55.13 28.81 -44.55
C ASP A 5 -53.73 28.68 -43.92
N ARG A 6 -53.48 29.29 -42.75
CA ARG A 6 -52.14 29.28 -42.10
C ARG A 6 -52.10 28.94 -40.61
N LEU A 7 -53.08 28.20 -40.08
CA LEU A 7 -52.96 27.61 -38.75
C LEU A 7 -53.44 26.15 -38.80
N GLY A 8 -52.46 25.26 -39.01
CA GLY A 8 -52.66 23.82 -38.93
C GLY A 8 -53.07 23.40 -37.52
N THR A 9 -54.12 22.59 -37.45
CA THR A 9 -54.60 21.95 -36.23
C THR A 9 -53.56 20.93 -35.75
N ALA A 10 -53.09 21.13 -34.51
CA ALA A 10 -52.11 20.26 -33.86
C ALA A 10 -52.64 18.82 -33.72
N PRO A 11 -51.78 17.79 -33.87
CA PRO A 11 -52.17 16.39 -33.65
C PRO A 11 -52.47 16.11 -32.16
N PRO A 12 -53.34 15.13 -31.85
CA PRO A 12 -53.70 14.79 -30.49
C PRO A 12 -52.50 14.23 -29.70
N PRO A 13 -52.48 14.40 -28.36
CA PRO A 13 -51.38 13.94 -27.52
C PRO A 13 -51.29 12.40 -27.51
N PRO A 14 -50.09 11.82 -27.33
CA PRO A 14 -49.91 10.38 -27.21
C PRO A 14 -50.58 9.83 -25.93
N PRO A 15 -50.97 8.54 -25.91
CA PRO A 15 -51.62 7.94 -24.76
C PRO A 15 -50.70 7.92 -23.53
N ALA A 16 -51.31 8.14 -22.36
CA ALA A 16 -50.62 8.17 -21.07
C ALA A 16 -49.89 6.86 -20.78
N ALA A 17 -48.64 6.97 -20.32
CA ALA A 17 -47.84 5.84 -19.85
C ALA A 17 -48.54 5.14 -18.66
N PRO A 18 -48.46 3.80 -18.56
CA PRO A 18 -49.04 3.08 -17.43
C PRO A 18 -48.33 3.48 -16.12
N ALA A 19 -49.12 3.60 -15.05
CA ALA A 19 -48.64 3.90 -13.72
C ALA A 19 -47.57 2.90 -13.25
N PRO A 20 -46.56 3.34 -12.48
CA PRO A 20 -45.54 2.43 -11.95
C PRO A 20 -46.20 1.40 -11.03
N VAL A 21 -45.93 0.13 -11.31
CA VAL A 21 -46.29 -0.99 -10.45
C VAL A 21 -45.58 -0.80 -9.12
N ALA A 22 -46.35 -0.75 -8.04
CA ALA A 22 -45.84 -0.67 -6.68
C ALA A 22 -44.88 -1.84 -6.42
N ALA A 23 -43.66 -1.51 -5.97
CA ALA A 23 -42.71 -2.49 -5.49
C ALA A 23 -43.33 -3.29 -4.33
N PRO A 24 -43.13 -4.62 -4.27
CA PRO A 24 -43.59 -5.39 -3.13
C PRO A 24 -42.88 -4.89 -1.86
N GLU A 25 -43.65 -4.68 -0.79
CA GLU A 25 -43.13 -4.38 0.54
C GLU A 25 -42.05 -5.40 0.93
N PRO A 26 -40.94 -4.98 1.57
CA PRO A 26 -39.99 -5.94 2.10
C PRO A 26 -40.69 -6.76 3.18
N ALA A 27 -40.81 -8.07 2.90
CA ALA A 27 -41.25 -9.04 3.89
C ALA A 27 -40.40 -8.87 5.15
N ALA A 28 -41.07 -8.68 6.29
CA ALA A 28 -40.44 -8.63 7.59
C ALA A 28 -39.58 -9.89 7.76
N VAL A 29 -38.26 -9.71 7.77
CA VAL A 29 -37.33 -10.75 8.18
C VAL A 29 -37.56 -10.94 9.67
N VAL A 30 -38.36 -11.95 10.00
CA VAL A 30 -38.46 -12.48 11.36
C VAL A 30 -37.05 -12.93 11.74
N ALA A 31 -36.43 -12.19 12.66
CA ALA A 31 -35.17 -12.59 13.27
C ALA A 31 -35.34 -14.01 13.85
N PRO A 32 -34.41 -14.94 13.59
CA PRO A 32 -34.45 -16.23 14.25
C PRO A 32 -34.27 -16.00 15.75
N THR A 33 -35.27 -16.43 16.52
CA THR A 33 -35.22 -16.55 17.98
C THR A 33 -33.93 -17.29 18.35
N PRO A 34 -33.10 -16.77 19.27
CA PRO A 34 -31.95 -17.52 19.72
C PRO A 34 -32.46 -18.75 20.47
N ALA A 35 -32.17 -19.94 19.93
CA ALA A 35 -32.33 -21.19 20.64
C ALA A 35 -31.41 -21.17 21.87
N THR A 36 -32.02 -20.99 23.05
CA THR A 36 -31.42 -21.25 24.35
C THR A 36 -31.06 -22.73 24.45
N SER A 37 -29.88 -23.09 23.96
CA SER A 37 -29.21 -24.33 24.34
C SER A 37 -28.53 -24.08 25.69
N GLY A 38 -29.06 -24.71 26.73
CA GLY A 38 -28.50 -24.67 28.07
C GLY A 38 -27.10 -25.29 28.07
N ARG A 39 -26.09 -24.43 28.22
CA ARG A 39 -24.82 -24.79 28.85
C ARG A 39 -24.76 -24.05 30.18
N THR A 40 -25.17 -24.72 31.25
CA THR A 40 -24.87 -24.31 32.62
C THR A 40 -23.38 -24.49 32.86
N GLY A 41 -22.57 -23.51 32.44
CA GLY A 41 -21.27 -23.26 33.03
C GLY A 41 -21.46 -22.46 34.32
N PRO A 42 -20.57 -22.61 35.33
CA PRO A 42 -20.64 -21.78 36.53
C PRO A 42 -20.51 -20.30 36.15
N PRO A 43 -21.18 -19.37 36.86
CA PRO A 43 -21.08 -17.94 36.58
C PRO A 43 -19.62 -17.50 36.65
N PRO A 44 -19.14 -16.62 35.75
CA PRO A 44 -17.81 -16.05 35.87
C PRO A 44 -17.75 -15.31 37.21
N THR A 45 -16.77 -15.66 38.02
CA THR A 45 -16.57 -15.05 39.33
C THR A 45 -16.14 -13.60 39.09
N PRO A 46 -16.83 -12.56 39.62
CA PRO A 46 -16.51 -11.14 39.36
C PRO A 46 -15.15 -10.68 39.91
N SER A 47 -14.43 -11.56 40.61
CA SER A 47 -13.31 -11.20 41.47
C SER A 47 -11.98 -11.03 40.71
N ALA A 48 -11.72 -11.82 39.68
CA ALA A 48 -10.42 -11.83 38.99
C ALA A 48 -10.24 -10.68 37.99
N ASP A 49 -11.34 -10.12 37.47
CA ASP A 49 -11.34 -9.06 36.46
C ASP A 49 -11.24 -7.68 37.11
N LEU A 50 -11.94 -7.47 38.23
CA LEU A 50 -11.84 -6.27 39.07
C LEU A 50 -10.43 -6.07 39.66
N GLY A 51 -9.73 -7.16 39.97
CA GLY A 51 -8.35 -7.13 40.46
C GLY A 51 -7.33 -6.71 39.40
N ARG A 52 -7.53 -7.10 38.13
CA ARG A 52 -6.69 -6.67 37.00
C ARG A 52 -6.91 -5.20 36.64
N GLY A 53 -8.17 -4.74 36.64
CA GLY A 53 -8.51 -3.34 36.40
C GLY A 53 -7.85 -2.38 37.40
N ARG A 54 -7.94 -2.68 38.71
CA ARG A 54 -7.30 -1.87 39.76
C ARG A 54 -5.78 -1.84 39.67
N ALA A 55 -5.15 -2.97 39.35
CA ALA A 55 -3.69 -3.03 39.19
C ALA A 55 -3.21 -2.22 37.97
N ALA A 56 -3.99 -2.22 36.89
CA ALA A 56 -3.72 -1.41 35.69
C ALA A 56 -3.91 0.09 35.95
N GLU A 57 -4.97 0.48 36.68
CA GLU A 57 -5.19 1.87 37.13
C GLU A 57 -4.05 2.36 38.04
N ASP A 58 -3.61 1.53 38.99
CA ASP A 58 -2.48 1.82 39.87
C ASP A 58 -1.17 1.98 39.10
N TRP A 59 -0.95 1.15 38.06
CA TRP A 59 0.22 1.25 37.18
C TRP A 59 0.21 2.54 36.38
N LEU A 60 -0.91 2.85 35.73
CA LEU A 60 -1.10 4.06 34.94
C LEU A 60 -0.91 5.32 35.78
N ALA A 61 -1.45 5.34 37.00
CA ALA A 61 -1.29 6.46 37.92
C ALA A 61 0.17 6.66 38.34
N ARG A 62 0.94 5.57 38.55
CA ARG A 62 2.38 5.64 38.84
C ARG A 62 3.15 6.19 37.65
N LYS A 63 2.88 5.66 36.45
CA LYS A 63 3.49 6.09 35.18
C LYS A 63 3.29 7.59 34.94
N ARG A 64 2.05 8.08 35.02
CA ARG A 64 1.72 9.51 34.84
C ARG A 64 2.44 10.42 35.84
N ARG A 65 2.55 10.02 37.13
CA ARG A 65 3.28 10.80 38.15
C ARG A 65 4.76 10.94 37.82
N ILE A 66 5.41 9.84 37.44
CA ILE A 66 6.83 9.83 37.09
C ILE A 66 7.08 10.62 35.81
N GLN A 67 6.25 10.42 34.79
CA GLN A 67 6.34 11.14 33.51
C GLN A 67 6.20 12.66 33.71
N ALA A 68 5.21 13.10 34.50
CA ALA A 68 5.02 14.53 34.79
C ALA A 68 6.26 15.16 35.46
N HIS A 69 6.88 14.44 36.41
CA HIS A 69 8.09 14.91 37.08
C HIS A 69 9.28 15.03 36.12
N ILE A 70 9.44 14.06 35.20
CA ILE A 70 10.52 14.09 34.20
C ILE A 70 10.31 15.23 33.20
N ILE A 71 9.08 15.46 32.73
CA ILE A 71 8.75 16.53 31.78
C ILE A 71 9.01 17.91 32.39
N ASP A 72 8.56 18.14 33.64
CA ASP A 72 8.81 19.40 34.36
C ASP A 72 10.32 19.68 34.48
N GLY A 73 11.09 18.63 34.75
CA GLY A 73 12.54 18.70 34.79
C GLY A 73 13.21 18.94 33.42
N LEU A 74 12.67 18.38 32.34
CA LEU A 74 13.23 18.51 30.99
C LEU A 74 12.96 19.88 30.36
N GLY A 75 11.91 20.59 30.78
CA GLY A 75 11.53 21.90 30.24
C GLY A 75 12.70 22.89 30.13
N PRO A 76 13.48 23.12 31.21
CA PRO A 76 14.67 23.97 31.18
C PRO A 76 15.76 23.51 30.20
N VAL A 77 15.97 22.20 30.06
CA VAL A 77 17.00 21.61 29.17
C VAL A 77 16.61 21.77 27.71
N LEU A 78 15.36 21.47 27.37
CA LEU A 78 14.82 21.65 26.02
C LEU A 78 14.83 23.13 25.60
N SER A 79 14.59 24.04 26.55
CA SER A 79 14.61 25.50 26.32
C SER A 79 16.02 26.07 26.12
N ALA A 80 17.05 25.44 26.71
CA ALA A 80 18.45 25.84 26.57
C ALA A 80 19.11 25.34 25.27
N GLY A 81 18.40 24.53 24.49
CA GLY A 81 18.88 23.92 23.25
C GLY A 81 19.40 22.49 23.45
N THR A 82 19.07 21.60 22.52
CA THR A 82 19.32 20.15 22.61
C THR A 82 20.57 19.68 21.86
N ALA A 83 21.34 20.62 21.28
CA ALA A 83 22.49 20.28 20.46
C ALA A 83 23.61 19.62 21.29
N GLY A 84 23.90 18.34 21.01
CA GLY A 84 24.93 17.56 21.70
C GLY A 84 24.49 16.90 23.00
N ILE A 85 23.21 16.98 23.37
CA ILE A 85 22.66 16.34 24.58
C ILE A 85 22.10 14.96 24.21
N ASP A 86 22.55 13.93 24.89
CA ASP A 86 21.89 12.62 24.87
C ASP A 86 20.61 12.69 25.71
N LEU A 87 19.49 12.96 25.03
CA LEU A 87 18.19 13.14 25.66
C LEU A 87 17.69 11.84 26.34
N ALA A 88 18.10 10.68 25.86
CA ALA A 88 17.75 9.39 26.47
C ALA A 88 18.53 9.16 27.78
N ALA A 89 19.80 9.58 27.84
CA ALA A 89 20.56 9.59 29.08
C ALA A 89 19.95 10.57 30.10
N GLU A 90 19.50 11.74 29.65
CA GLU A 90 18.87 12.74 30.53
C GLU A 90 17.53 12.24 31.10
N VAL A 91 16.68 11.63 30.28
CA VAL A 91 15.44 10.98 30.75
C VAL A 91 15.75 9.90 31.79
N ARG A 92 16.79 9.09 31.58
CA ARG A 92 17.19 8.02 32.51
C ARG A 92 17.67 8.57 33.85
N ASN A 93 18.50 9.61 33.84
CA ASN A 93 18.97 10.26 35.06
C ASN A 93 17.79 10.80 35.88
N ARG A 94 16.86 11.50 35.22
CA ARG A 94 15.67 12.07 35.86
C ARG A 94 14.66 11.03 36.30
N PHE A 95 14.63 9.87 35.65
CA PHE A 95 13.75 8.78 36.05
C PHE A 95 14.08 8.26 37.45
N ASP A 96 15.36 8.12 37.78
CA ASP A 96 15.78 7.68 39.12
C ASP A 96 15.38 8.69 40.20
N ASP A 97 15.56 9.99 39.93
CA ASP A 97 15.11 11.07 40.80
C ASP A 97 13.57 11.06 40.96
N ALA A 98 12.84 10.89 39.86
CA ALA A 98 11.37 10.84 39.85
C ALA A 98 10.82 9.65 40.65
N VAL A 99 11.44 8.47 40.53
CA VAL A 99 11.05 7.27 41.29
C VAL A 99 11.26 7.50 42.79
N ALA A 100 12.37 8.13 43.18
CA ALA A 100 12.65 8.49 44.57
C ALA A 100 11.67 9.56 45.10
N ALA A 101 11.46 10.64 44.35
CA ALA A 101 10.59 11.76 44.74
C ALA A 101 9.11 11.37 44.85
N THR A 102 8.65 10.42 44.04
CA THR A 102 7.25 9.94 44.04
C THR A 102 6.99 8.80 45.04
N ASN A 103 8.00 8.34 45.79
CA ASN A 103 7.94 7.17 46.67
C ASN A 103 7.36 5.93 45.95
N THR A 104 7.69 5.75 44.67
CA THR A 104 7.11 4.66 43.88
C THR A 104 7.85 3.35 44.16
N VAL A 105 7.17 2.41 44.83
CA VAL A 105 7.70 1.07 45.09
C VAL A 105 7.66 0.24 43.81
N THR A 106 8.84 -0.16 43.30
CA THR A 106 9.01 -1.04 42.14
C THR A 106 10.11 -2.07 42.40
N ASN A 107 9.95 -3.27 41.85
CA ASN A 107 11.07 -4.22 41.73
C ASN A 107 11.94 -3.89 40.50
N ALA A 108 13.09 -4.55 40.35
CA ALA A 108 14.02 -4.28 39.23
C ALA A 108 13.36 -4.42 37.85
N GLY A 109 12.55 -5.46 37.64
CA GLY A 109 11.84 -5.68 36.36
C GLY A 109 10.75 -4.64 36.09
N GLN A 110 9.99 -4.25 37.11
CA GLN A 110 9.00 -3.17 37.02
C GLN A 110 9.65 -1.82 36.75
N LYS A 111 10.78 -1.53 37.40
CA LYS A 111 11.55 -0.31 37.18
C LYS A 111 12.01 -0.23 35.72
N GLN A 112 12.59 -1.30 35.19
CA GLN A 112 13.03 -1.36 33.80
C GLN A 112 11.88 -1.20 32.81
N ARG A 113 10.74 -1.87 33.05
CA ARG A 113 9.54 -1.72 32.23
C ARG A 113 9.02 -0.28 32.25
N LEU A 114 8.93 0.33 33.42
CA LEU A 114 8.43 1.69 33.58
C LEU A 114 9.36 2.72 32.94
N LEU A 115 10.68 2.53 33.04
CA LEU A 115 11.66 3.35 32.34
C LEU A 115 11.48 3.25 30.82
N ALA A 116 11.30 2.04 30.28
CA ALA A 116 11.07 1.85 28.84
C ALA A 116 9.78 2.52 28.37
N GLU A 117 8.66 2.32 29.08
CA GLU A 117 7.36 2.94 28.75
C GLU A 117 7.43 4.47 28.82
N VAL A 118 8.01 5.04 29.87
CA VAL A 118 8.15 6.50 30.02
C VAL A 118 9.11 7.09 28.97
N THR A 119 10.19 6.38 28.65
CA THR A 119 11.10 6.81 27.59
C THR A 119 10.41 6.81 26.24
N ALA A 120 9.63 5.77 25.91
CA ALA A 120 8.86 5.72 24.67
C ALA A 120 7.79 6.83 24.61
N ASP A 121 7.14 7.14 25.72
CA ASP A 121 6.15 8.22 25.78
C ASP A 121 6.79 9.61 25.59
N ILE A 122 8.00 9.84 26.11
CA ILE A 122 8.67 11.14 26.03
C ILE A 122 9.42 11.30 24.70
N LEU A 123 10.15 10.27 24.26
CA LEU A 123 11.09 10.34 23.13
C LEU A 123 10.68 9.53 21.90
N GLY A 124 9.91 8.46 22.07
CA GLY A 124 9.58 7.49 21.00
C GLY A 124 8.18 7.70 20.40
N HIS A 125 7.42 6.62 20.26
CA HIS A 125 6.05 6.62 19.72
C HIS A 125 5.04 6.13 20.77
N GLY A 126 5.40 6.21 22.06
CA GLY A 126 4.55 5.78 23.16
C GLY A 126 4.30 4.26 23.14
N PRO A 127 3.07 3.79 23.39
CA PRO A 127 2.78 2.37 23.59
C PRO A 127 2.94 1.53 22.32
N ILE A 128 2.95 2.14 21.13
CA ILE A 128 3.12 1.43 19.85
C ILE A 128 4.60 1.15 19.50
N GLU A 129 5.56 1.65 20.27
CA GLU A 129 7.00 1.41 20.04
C GLU A 129 7.37 -0.08 19.85
N PRO A 130 6.86 -1.01 20.68
CA PRO A 130 7.16 -2.43 20.50
C PRO A 130 6.58 -3.01 19.21
N LEU A 131 5.44 -2.49 18.73
CA LEU A 131 4.82 -2.92 17.48
C LEU A 131 5.60 -2.41 16.27
N LEU A 132 6.15 -1.20 16.37
CA LEU A 132 7.05 -0.65 15.35
C LEU A 132 8.34 -1.46 15.26
N ALA A 133 8.92 -1.84 16.40
CA ALA A 133 10.15 -2.63 16.45
C ALA A 133 9.98 -4.11 16.03
N ASP A 134 8.73 -4.61 15.98
CA ASP A 134 8.45 -6.02 15.67
C ASP A 134 8.50 -6.28 14.16
N PRO A 135 9.47 -7.05 13.64
CA PRO A 135 9.66 -7.26 12.20
C PRO A 135 8.51 -8.01 11.52
N ASP A 136 7.68 -8.75 12.28
CA ASP A 136 6.55 -9.49 11.72
C ASP A 136 5.32 -8.58 11.50
N VAL A 137 5.31 -7.38 12.08
CA VAL A 137 4.26 -6.36 11.86
C VAL A 137 4.55 -5.60 10.58
N THR A 138 3.58 -5.55 9.67
CA THR A 138 3.65 -4.77 8.42
C THR A 138 2.81 -3.49 8.47
N GLU A 139 1.75 -3.47 9.27
CA GLU A 139 0.84 -2.31 9.40
C GLU A 139 0.30 -2.22 10.83
N ILE A 140 0.11 -1.00 11.34
CA ILE A 140 -0.47 -0.71 12.66
C ILE A 140 -1.65 0.23 12.43
N MET A 141 -2.82 -0.14 12.92
CA MET A 141 -4.05 0.64 12.80
C MET A 141 -4.55 1.01 14.20
N VAL A 142 -4.48 2.30 14.54
CA VAL A 142 -4.94 2.87 15.80
C VAL A 142 -6.27 3.57 15.55
N ASN A 143 -7.37 2.89 15.88
CA ASN A 143 -8.73 3.40 15.68
C ASN A 143 -9.22 4.27 16.86
N GLY A 144 -8.40 4.39 17.90
CA GLY A 144 -8.66 5.11 19.14
C GLY A 144 -7.66 4.65 20.22
N PRO A 145 -7.72 5.20 21.45
CA PRO A 145 -6.76 4.87 22.49
C PRO A 145 -6.79 3.40 22.92
N ASP A 146 -7.96 2.77 22.90
CA ASP A 146 -8.16 1.38 23.33
C ASP A 146 -8.22 0.36 22.18
N ASP A 147 -8.23 0.81 20.92
CA ASP A 147 -8.57 -0.02 19.76
C ASP A 147 -7.41 -0.01 18.75
N ILE A 148 -6.47 -0.96 18.92
CA ILE A 148 -5.25 -1.07 18.10
C ILE A 148 -5.16 -2.46 17.45
N PHE A 149 -5.03 -2.47 16.13
CA PHE A 149 -4.84 -3.66 15.30
C PHE A 149 -3.49 -3.64 14.62
N VAL A 150 -3.00 -4.81 14.24
CA VAL A 150 -1.80 -4.97 13.41
C VAL A 150 -2.05 -5.93 12.26
N GLU A 151 -1.34 -5.74 11.15
CA GLU A 151 -1.22 -6.77 10.11
C GLU A 151 0.06 -7.60 10.34
N ARG A 152 -0.09 -8.92 10.38
CA ARG A 152 1.02 -9.89 10.36
C ARG A 152 0.75 -10.95 9.29
N ALA A 153 1.72 -11.18 8.41
CA ALA A 153 1.58 -12.13 7.30
C ALA A 153 0.27 -11.96 6.49
N GLY A 154 -0.19 -10.71 6.32
CA GLY A 154 -1.44 -10.38 5.63
C GLY A 154 -2.73 -10.52 6.46
N ARG A 155 -2.67 -10.94 7.72
CA ARG A 155 -3.85 -11.12 8.57
C ARG A 155 -3.93 -9.98 9.58
N ILE A 156 -5.14 -9.44 9.76
CA ILE A 156 -5.40 -8.40 10.75
C ILE A 156 -5.69 -9.07 12.09
N GLU A 157 -4.99 -8.62 13.12
CA GLU A 157 -5.04 -9.14 14.48
C GLU A 157 -5.25 -8.01 15.49
N THR A 158 -6.05 -8.25 16.54
CA THR A 158 -6.20 -7.33 17.67
C THR A 158 -4.99 -7.39 18.59
N THR A 159 -4.58 -6.25 19.16
CA THR A 159 -3.48 -6.19 20.13
C THR A 159 -3.98 -5.89 21.55
N GLU A 160 -3.15 -6.19 22.55
CA GLU A 160 -3.35 -5.75 23.94
C GLU A 160 -2.74 -4.36 24.22
N VAL A 161 -2.09 -3.76 23.22
CA VAL A 161 -1.45 -2.44 23.34
C VAL A 161 -2.54 -1.37 23.37
N ARG A 162 -2.41 -0.39 24.28
CA ARG A 162 -3.35 0.72 24.44
C ARG A 162 -2.64 2.00 24.79
N PHE A 163 -3.20 3.12 24.37
CA PHE A 163 -2.87 4.44 24.88
C PHE A 163 -3.60 4.70 26.19
N ASP A 164 -2.98 5.53 27.04
CA ASP A 164 -3.53 5.95 28.33
C ASP A 164 -4.91 6.63 28.20
N ASP A 165 -5.08 7.45 27.16
CA ASP A 165 -6.29 8.17 26.79
C ASP A 165 -6.12 8.85 25.41
N GLU A 166 -7.17 9.53 24.93
CA GLU A 166 -7.13 10.29 23.67
C GLU A 166 -6.08 11.41 23.65
N ARG A 167 -5.75 12.01 24.81
CA ARG A 167 -4.74 13.09 24.88
C ARG A 167 -3.35 12.51 24.68
N HIS A 168 -3.08 11.34 25.25
CA HIS A 168 -1.83 10.63 25.01
C HIS A 168 -1.67 10.28 23.53
N LEU A 169 -2.69 9.70 22.90
CA LEU A 169 -2.67 9.43 21.46
C LEU A 169 -2.44 10.72 20.64
N ARG A 170 -3.14 11.80 20.97
CA ARG A 170 -2.96 13.11 20.32
C ARG A 170 -1.53 13.62 20.44
N HIS A 171 -0.91 13.53 21.61
CA HIS A 171 0.48 13.96 21.80
C HIS A 171 1.47 13.17 20.94
N VAL A 172 1.28 11.85 20.82
CA VAL A 172 2.11 11.01 19.95
C VAL A 172 1.93 11.41 18.48
N ILE A 173 0.69 11.63 18.04
CA ILE A 173 0.39 12.13 16.69
C ILE A 173 1.07 13.48 16.43
N ASP A 174 0.93 14.45 17.34
CA ASP A 174 1.49 15.79 17.19
C ASP A 174 3.03 15.71 17.07
N ARG A 175 3.68 14.82 17.83
CA ARG A 175 5.14 14.59 17.73
C ARG A 175 5.54 14.01 16.38
N ILE A 176 4.83 12.98 15.89
CA ILE A 176 5.09 12.36 14.58
C ILE A 176 4.94 13.40 13.45
N VAL A 177 3.87 14.19 13.49
CA VAL A 177 3.58 15.18 12.44
C VAL A 177 4.56 16.36 12.49
N SER A 178 4.96 16.79 13.68
CA SER A 178 5.91 17.89 13.86
C SER A 178 7.32 17.54 13.39
N SER A 179 7.74 16.27 13.51
CA SER A 179 9.09 15.83 13.09
C SER A 179 9.32 15.98 11.59
N VAL A 180 8.25 15.95 10.79
CA VAL A 180 8.28 16.16 9.33
C VAL A 180 7.89 17.60 8.91
N GLY A 181 7.85 18.53 9.87
CA GLY A 181 7.53 19.94 9.62
C GLY A 181 6.09 20.18 9.15
N ARG A 182 5.18 19.24 9.45
CA ARG A 182 3.75 19.37 9.15
C ARG A 182 2.97 19.77 10.40
N ARG A 183 1.70 20.12 10.21
CA ARG A 183 0.78 20.43 11.30
C ARG A 183 -0.55 19.74 11.04
N VAL A 184 -1.19 19.27 12.11
CA VAL A 184 -2.53 18.68 12.09
C VAL A 184 -3.35 19.33 13.21
N ASP A 185 -4.46 19.94 12.84
CA ASP A 185 -5.34 20.68 13.76
C ASP A 185 -6.78 20.68 13.26
N GLU A 186 -7.68 21.40 13.92
CA GLU A 186 -9.10 21.43 13.54
C GLU A 186 -9.36 22.05 12.16
N SER A 187 -8.46 22.91 11.68
CA SER A 187 -8.56 23.52 10.34
C SER A 187 -8.03 22.60 9.24
N SER A 188 -7.07 21.73 9.58
CA SER A 188 -6.49 20.70 8.71
C SER A 188 -6.45 19.35 9.45
N PRO A 189 -7.61 18.68 9.60
CA PRO A 189 -7.75 17.49 10.46
C PRO A 189 -7.20 16.20 9.83
N MET A 190 -6.64 16.24 8.63
CA MET A 190 -6.03 15.10 7.96
C MET A 190 -4.57 15.41 7.65
N CYS A 191 -3.69 14.44 7.87
CA CYS A 191 -2.28 14.61 7.55
C CYS A 191 -1.63 13.28 7.19
N ASP A 192 -0.83 13.30 6.13
CA ASP A 192 0.15 12.25 5.85
C ASP A 192 1.54 12.69 6.33
N ALA A 193 2.27 11.79 6.96
CA ALA A 193 3.59 12.00 7.55
C ALA A 193 4.49 10.77 7.33
N ARG A 194 5.76 10.89 7.73
CA ARG A 194 6.76 9.82 7.70
C ARG A 194 7.47 9.72 9.02
N LEU A 195 7.76 8.49 9.45
CA LEU A 195 8.67 8.22 10.55
C LEU A 195 10.13 8.23 10.05
N ALA A 196 11.08 8.25 10.99
CA ALA A 196 12.50 8.30 10.68
C ALA A 196 13.02 7.05 9.94
N ASP A 197 12.36 5.91 10.12
CA ASP A 197 12.63 4.64 9.42
C ASP A 197 12.03 4.59 7.99
N GLY A 198 11.32 5.65 7.56
CA GLY A 198 10.62 5.72 6.27
C GLY A 198 9.18 5.22 6.29
N SER A 199 8.69 4.68 7.42
CA SER A 199 7.31 4.23 7.58
C SER A 199 6.33 5.37 7.36
N ARG A 200 5.20 5.09 6.69
CA ARG A 200 4.20 6.10 6.34
C ARG A 200 3.13 6.15 7.40
N VAL A 201 2.71 7.37 7.75
CA VAL A 201 1.68 7.61 8.76
C VAL A 201 0.56 8.41 8.15
N ASN A 202 -0.66 7.90 8.22
CA ASN A 202 -1.88 8.64 7.93
C ASN A 202 -2.59 8.97 9.23
N VAL A 203 -3.05 10.21 9.38
CA VAL A 203 -3.72 10.72 10.58
C VAL A 203 -5.04 11.37 10.21
N ILE A 204 -6.07 11.11 11.02
CA ILE A 204 -7.38 11.78 10.93
C ILE A 204 -7.82 12.19 12.34
N LEU A 205 -8.14 13.47 12.54
CA LEU A 205 -8.60 14.04 13.81
C LEU A 205 -10.10 14.36 13.78
N PRO A 206 -10.74 14.54 14.96
CA PRO A 206 -12.03 15.20 15.06
C PRO A 206 -12.01 16.60 14.40
N PRO A 207 -13.13 17.06 13.81
CA PRO A 207 -14.45 16.43 13.80
C PRO A 207 -14.65 15.36 12.72
N LEU A 208 -13.67 15.08 11.86
CA LEU A 208 -13.84 14.10 10.76
C LEU A 208 -13.89 12.66 11.28
N SER A 209 -13.05 12.35 12.26
CA SER A 209 -13.17 11.10 13.00
C SER A 209 -14.11 11.27 14.20
N LEU A 210 -15.21 10.52 14.20
CA LEU A 210 -16.18 10.49 15.31
C LEU A 210 -15.72 9.62 16.50
N LYS A 211 -14.60 8.91 16.36
CA LYS A 211 -14.01 8.03 17.39
C LYS A 211 -12.84 8.68 18.15
N GLY A 212 -12.62 9.99 17.96
CA GLY A 212 -11.41 10.66 18.43
C GLY A 212 -10.28 10.58 17.40
N PRO A 213 -9.03 10.84 17.79
CA PRO A 213 -7.87 10.72 16.90
C PRO A 213 -7.68 9.30 16.35
N VAL A 214 -7.40 9.17 15.05
CA VAL A 214 -7.13 7.90 14.36
C VAL A 214 -5.80 8.02 13.62
N MET A 215 -5.03 6.94 13.63
CA MET A 215 -3.73 6.88 12.96
C MET A 215 -3.49 5.50 12.36
N THR A 216 -3.00 5.44 11.12
CA THR A 216 -2.55 4.21 10.46
C THR A 216 -1.09 4.34 10.07
N ILE A 217 -0.27 3.37 10.45
CA ILE A 217 1.16 3.31 10.12
C ILE A 217 1.41 2.10 9.22
N ARG A 218 1.86 2.36 8.00
CA ARG A 218 2.35 1.30 7.09
C ARG A 218 3.88 1.29 7.17
N LYS A 219 4.42 0.18 7.70
CA LYS A 219 5.85 0.08 7.95
C LYS A 219 6.65 0.00 6.66
N PHE A 220 7.79 0.69 6.64
CA PHE A 220 8.77 0.52 5.58
C PHE A 220 9.61 -0.74 5.90
N PRO A 221 9.64 -1.75 5.02
CA PRO A 221 10.37 -2.97 5.32
C PRO A 221 11.87 -2.68 5.37
N GLU A 222 12.54 -3.13 6.44
CA GLU A 222 14.00 -2.98 6.58
C GLU A 222 14.75 -3.69 5.45
N GLN A 223 14.23 -4.85 5.01
CA GLN A 223 14.76 -5.61 3.90
C GLN A 223 13.64 -5.89 2.89
N PRO A 224 13.77 -5.43 1.64
CA PRO A 224 12.80 -5.74 0.61
C PRO A 224 12.92 -7.20 0.19
N LEU A 225 11.80 -7.84 -0.15
CA LEU A 225 11.84 -9.19 -0.74
C LEU A 225 12.59 -9.17 -2.07
N LEU A 226 13.53 -10.10 -2.20
CA LEU A 226 14.28 -10.35 -3.42
C LEU A 226 13.52 -11.34 -4.31
N MET A 227 13.96 -11.47 -5.56
CA MET A 227 13.35 -12.42 -6.50
C MET A 227 13.40 -13.87 -6.00
N GLU A 228 14.48 -14.26 -5.33
CA GLU A 228 14.65 -15.59 -4.75
C GLU A 228 13.63 -15.86 -3.64
N ASP A 229 13.35 -14.86 -2.79
CA ASP A 229 12.33 -14.96 -1.75
C ASP A 229 10.95 -15.17 -2.35
N LEU A 230 10.63 -14.43 -3.43
CA LEU A 230 9.35 -14.58 -4.15
C LEU A 230 9.18 -15.99 -4.75
N VAL A 231 10.27 -16.61 -5.21
CA VAL A 231 10.27 -18.02 -5.66
C VAL A 231 10.07 -18.95 -4.47
N GLN A 232 10.77 -18.73 -3.35
CA GLN A 232 10.70 -19.57 -2.16
C GLN A 232 9.30 -19.59 -1.53
N VAL A 233 8.60 -18.45 -1.51
CA VAL A 233 7.21 -18.36 -1.00
C VAL A 233 6.17 -18.80 -2.03
N GLY A 234 6.59 -19.22 -3.23
CA GLY A 234 5.71 -19.70 -4.29
C GLY A 234 4.88 -18.61 -4.97
N SER A 235 5.33 -17.35 -4.92
CA SER A 235 4.67 -16.23 -5.62
C SER A 235 4.80 -16.36 -7.14
N LEU A 236 5.94 -16.90 -7.60
CA LEU A 236 6.22 -17.25 -8.98
C LEU A 236 7.18 -18.45 -9.05
N SER A 237 7.33 -19.06 -10.23
CA SER A 237 8.29 -20.16 -10.42
C SER A 237 9.68 -19.63 -10.81
N ALA A 238 10.72 -20.45 -10.59
CA ALA A 238 12.09 -20.12 -11.00
C ALA A 238 12.20 -19.82 -12.51
N ALA A 239 11.43 -20.55 -13.34
CA ALA A 239 11.33 -20.32 -14.77
C ALA A 239 10.81 -18.91 -15.09
N THR A 240 9.76 -18.47 -14.39
CA THR A 240 9.22 -17.12 -14.59
C THR A 240 10.11 -16.03 -13.98
N ALA A 241 10.83 -16.32 -12.88
CA ALA A 241 11.82 -15.41 -12.34
C ALA A 241 12.96 -15.16 -13.34
N GLN A 242 13.48 -16.23 -13.96
CA GLN A 242 14.49 -16.12 -15.02
C GLN A 242 13.97 -15.33 -16.22
N PHE A 243 12.71 -15.55 -16.64
CA PHE A 243 12.11 -14.79 -17.72
C PHE A 243 11.97 -13.30 -17.39
N LEU A 244 11.44 -12.95 -16.21
CA LEU A 244 11.28 -11.55 -15.82
C LEU A 244 12.63 -10.83 -15.66
N SER A 245 13.64 -11.51 -15.11
CA SER A 245 15.02 -11.00 -15.05
C SER A 245 15.54 -10.69 -16.45
N ALA A 246 15.44 -11.63 -17.39
CA ALA A 246 15.85 -11.43 -18.78
C ALA A 246 15.08 -10.27 -19.45
N CYS A 247 13.77 -10.13 -19.19
CA CYS A 247 12.95 -9.02 -19.66
C CYS A 247 13.47 -7.67 -19.18
N VAL A 248 13.83 -7.56 -17.89
CA VAL A 248 14.40 -6.32 -17.33
C VAL A 248 15.76 -6.04 -17.94
N GLU A 249 16.66 -7.02 -18.00
CA GLU A 249 17.99 -6.86 -18.63
C GLU A 249 17.88 -6.44 -20.09
N GLY A 250 16.92 -7.00 -20.83
CA GLY A 250 16.67 -6.71 -22.24
C GLY A 250 15.89 -5.42 -22.53
N LYS A 251 15.67 -4.58 -21.51
CA LYS A 251 14.94 -3.30 -21.59
C LYS A 251 13.50 -3.42 -22.10
N LEU A 252 12.78 -4.44 -21.65
CA LEU A 252 11.33 -4.50 -21.89
C LEU A 252 10.59 -3.56 -20.94
N ASN A 253 9.58 -2.88 -21.46
CA ASN A 253 8.66 -2.07 -20.67
C ASN A 253 7.62 -2.99 -20.00
N ILE A 254 7.59 -2.99 -18.67
CA ILE A 254 6.78 -3.93 -17.88
C ILE A 254 5.76 -3.16 -17.05
N LEU A 255 4.48 -3.56 -17.18
CA LEU A 255 3.38 -3.10 -16.35
C LEU A 255 3.02 -4.17 -15.32
N VAL A 256 3.20 -3.87 -14.03
CA VAL A 256 2.75 -4.73 -12.93
C VAL A 256 1.34 -4.30 -12.50
N SER A 257 0.38 -5.21 -12.46
CA SER A 257 -1.01 -4.91 -12.13
C SER A 257 -1.58 -5.82 -11.05
N GLY A 258 -2.65 -5.39 -10.39
CA GLY A 258 -3.30 -6.16 -9.33
C GLY A 258 -4.06 -5.28 -8.34
N GLY A 259 -4.90 -5.91 -7.51
CA GLY A 259 -5.69 -5.23 -6.49
C GLY A 259 -4.88 -4.61 -5.35
N THR A 260 -5.57 -4.01 -4.39
CA THR A 260 -4.95 -3.54 -3.13
C THR A 260 -4.36 -4.71 -2.35
N GLY A 261 -3.14 -4.53 -1.83
CA GLY A 261 -2.49 -5.54 -0.98
C GLY A 261 -2.02 -6.82 -1.71
N THR A 262 -1.99 -6.85 -3.05
CA THR A 262 -1.48 -8.00 -3.82
C THR A 262 0.05 -8.03 -3.96
N GLY A 263 0.76 -6.98 -3.54
CA GLY A 263 2.24 -6.92 -3.57
C GLY A 263 2.85 -6.33 -4.84
N LYS A 264 2.13 -5.45 -5.55
CA LYS A 264 2.61 -4.78 -6.77
C LYS A 264 3.99 -4.14 -6.61
N THR A 265 4.16 -3.27 -5.61
CA THR A 265 5.43 -2.59 -5.36
C THR A 265 6.53 -3.57 -4.97
N THR A 266 6.19 -4.65 -4.27
CA THR A 266 7.14 -5.72 -3.91
C THR A 266 7.68 -6.43 -5.16
N VAL A 267 6.81 -6.83 -6.08
CA VAL A 267 7.22 -7.45 -7.35
C VAL A 267 7.99 -6.45 -8.21
N LEU A 268 7.51 -5.20 -8.30
CA LEU A 268 8.21 -4.12 -9.01
C LEU A 268 9.63 -3.94 -8.47
N ASN A 269 9.79 -3.89 -7.14
CA ASN A 269 11.09 -3.79 -6.50
C ASN A 269 12.00 -4.99 -6.84
N ALA A 270 11.50 -6.21 -6.68
CA ALA A 270 12.26 -7.43 -6.98
C ALA A 270 12.71 -7.50 -8.45
N VAL A 271 11.85 -7.16 -9.41
CA VAL A 271 12.24 -7.18 -10.84
C VAL A 271 13.21 -6.04 -11.16
N SER A 272 13.05 -4.86 -10.56
CA SER A 272 13.90 -3.69 -10.82
C SER A 272 15.35 -3.87 -10.35
N GLN A 273 15.63 -4.83 -9.45
CA GLN A 273 17.00 -5.18 -9.06
C GLN A 273 17.83 -5.79 -10.22
N PHE A 274 17.18 -6.32 -11.25
CA PHE A 274 17.86 -6.84 -12.45
C PHE A 274 18.21 -5.74 -13.46
N VAL A 275 17.93 -4.47 -13.17
CA VAL A 275 18.44 -3.38 -14.01
C VAL A 275 19.98 -3.39 -13.94
N PRO A 276 20.69 -3.44 -15.10
CA PRO A 276 22.14 -3.43 -15.14
C PRO A 276 22.75 -2.25 -14.39
N SER A 277 23.85 -2.48 -13.66
CA SER A 277 24.49 -1.49 -12.78
C SER A 277 25.04 -0.25 -13.50
N GLY A 278 25.24 -0.32 -14.82
CA GLY A 278 25.69 0.82 -15.64
C GLY A 278 24.57 1.80 -16.02
N GLU A 279 23.31 1.47 -15.76
CA GLU A 279 22.17 2.30 -16.14
C GLU A 279 21.82 3.34 -15.07
N ARG A 280 21.43 4.55 -15.51
CA ARG A 280 20.88 5.60 -14.66
C ARG A 280 19.37 5.43 -14.49
N ILE A 281 18.92 5.27 -13.26
CA ILE A 281 17.51 5.04 -12.93
C ILE A 281 16.95 6.28 -12.23
N VAL A 282 15.80 6.77 -12.68
CA VAL A 282 14.99 7.73 -11.94
C VAL A 282 13.72 7.04 -11.47
N SER A 283 13.57 6.84 -10.16
CA SER A 283 12.31 6.33 -9.58
C SER A 283 11.44 7.50 -9.14
N ILE A 284 10.14 7.39 -9.39
CA ILE A 284 9.15 8.43 -9.08
C ILE A 284 7.99 7.78 -8.36
N GLU A 285 7.71 8.22 -7.14
CA GLU A 285 6.65 7.63 -6.31
C GLU A 285 5.89 8.72 -5.55
N ASP A 286 4.63 8.46 -5.21
CA ASP A 286 3.90 9.34 -4.27
C ASP A 286 4.61 9.43 -2.93
N ALA A 287 5.14 8.29 -2.52
CA ALA A 287 6.07 8.18 -1.44
C ALA A 287 7.12 7.14 -1.85
N ALA A 288 8.40 7.40 -1.66
CA ALA A 288 9.46 6.41 -1.90
C ALA A 288 9.17 5.11 -1.14
N GLU A 289 8.99 4.01 -1.87
CA GLU A 289 8.78 2.63 -1.41
C GLU A 289 9.84 1.69 -2.04
N LEU A 290 10.37 2.05 -3.21
CA LEU A 290 11.37 1.26 -3.93
C LEU A 290 12.77 1.39 -3.30
N GLN A 291 13.43 0.25 -3.16
CA GLN A 291 14.78 0.11 -2.64
C GLN A 291 15.66 -0.51 -3.73
N LEU A 292 16.25 0.37 -4.53
CA LEU A 292 17.10 0.03 -5.66
C LEU A 292 18.57 0.08 -5.24
N ASN A 293 19.29 -1.02 -5.47
CA ASN A 293 20.70 -1.19 -5.04
C ASN A 293 21.72 -0.77 -6.12
N GLN A 294 21.26 -0.34 -7.30
CA GLN A 294 22.14 0.11 -8.37
C GLN A 294 22.87 1.41 -7.96
N PRO A 295 24.11 1.62 -8.42
CA PRO A 295 24.92 2.77 -8.00
C PRO A 295 24.37 4.12 -8.47
N HIS A 296 23.56 4.14 -9.52
CA HIS A 296 23.14 5.36 -10.21
C HIS A 296 21.61 5.55 -10.20
N VAL A 297 21.06 5.60 -8.99
CA VAL A 297 19.62 5.78 -8.74
C VAL A 297 19.35 7.19 -8.23
N ILE A 298 18.30 7.82 -8.74
CA ILE A 298 17.74 9.06 -8.19
C ILE A 298 16.28 8.82 -7.82
N PRO A 299 15.96 8.68 -6.52
CA PRO A 299 14.60 8.62 -6.06
C PRO A 299 13.98 10.03 -6.02
N LEU A 300 12.80 10.16 -6.59
CA LEU A 300 11.97 11.36 -6.58
C LEU A 300 10.63 11.03 -5.92
N GLU A 301 10.15 11.97 -5.11
CA GLU A 301 8.90 11.84 -4.38
C GLU A 301 7.99 13.02 -4.70
N THR A 302 6.68 12.78 -4.76
CA THR A 302 5.72 13.85 -4.90
C THR A 302 5.71 14.75 -3.66
N ARG A 303 5.14 15.94 -3.80
CA ARG A 303 4.92 16.84 -2.69
C ARG A 303 3.45 17.25 -2.69
N PRO A 304 2.67 16.95 -1.64
CA PRO A 304 1.32 17.49 -1.53
C PRO A 304 1.38 19.02 -1.38
N PRO A 305 0.29 19.73 -1.67
CA PRO A 305 0.22 21.16 -1.39
C PRO A 305 0.38 21.45 0.11
N ASN A 306 0.85 22.64 0.44
CA ASN A 306 0.84 23.14 1.81
C ASN A 306 -0.59 23.49 2.28
N ALA A 307 -0.74 23.96 3.52
CA ALA A 307 -2.04 24.33 4.09
C ALA A 307 -2.75 25.42 3.28
N GLU A 308 -2.00 26.27 2.57
CA GLU A 308 -2.51 27.30 1.68
C GLU A 308 -2.83 26.79 0.26
N GLY A 309 -2.70 25.49 -0.01
CA GLY A 309 -2.99 24.87 -1.31
C GLY A 309 -1.88 25.05 -2.36
N ALA A 310 -0.72 25.59 -1.99
CA ALA A 310 0.38 25.92 -2.89
C ALA A 310 1.52 24.88 -2.86
N GLY A 311 2.36 24.90 -3.89
CA GLY A 311 3.61 24.13 -3.92
C GLY A 311 3.46 22.62 -4.16
N GLN A 312 2.30 22.15 -4.61
CA GLN A 312 2.13 20.76 -5.04
C GLN A 312 3.11 20.40 -6.17
N VAL A 313 3.69 19.20 -6.08
CA VAL A 313 4.51 18.59 -7.13
C VAL A 313 3.94 17.19 -7.37
N THR A 314 3.42 16.95 -8.56
CA THR A 314 2.74 15.69 -8.90
C THR A 314 3.69 14.69 -9.55
N ILE A 315 3.28 13.42 -9.66
CA ILE A 315 4.03 12.40 -10.43
C ILE A 315 4.26 12.89 -11.86
N ARG A 316 3.25 13.51 -12.48
CA ARG A 316 3.32 14.06 -13.84
C ARG A 316 4.44 15.10 -13.99
N ASP A 317 4.58 16.00 -13.01
CA ASP A 317 5.64 17.02 -13.02
C ASP A 317 7.02 16.37 -12.93
N LEU A 318 7.16 15.36 -12.06
CA LEU A 318 8.40 14.61 -11.89
C LEU A 318 8.77 13.80 -13.13
N VAL A 319 7.81 13.14 -13.79
CA VAL A 319 8.04 12.40 -15.04
C VAL A 319 8.57 13.33 -16.13
N ARG A 320 7.94 14.51 -16.30
CA ARG A 320 8.40 15.51 -17.26
C ARG A 320 9.78 16.05 -16.94
N ASN A 321 10.08 16.25 -15.65
CA ASN A 321 11.41 16.68 -15.22
C ASN A 321 12.46 15.58 -15.44
N ALA A 322 12.11 14.32 -15.18
CA ALA A 322 12.99 13.17 -15.33
C ALA A 322 13.52 13.03 -16.75
N LEU A 323 12.72 13.33 -17.78
CA LEU A 323 13.15 13.34 -19.18
C LEU A 323 14.36 14.26 -19.45
N ARG A 324 14.62 15.26 -18.60
CA ARG A 324 15.78 16.17 -18.70
C ARG A 324 16.98 15.71 -17.89
N MET A 325 16.84 14.65 -17.11
CA MET A 325 17.87 14.12 -16.22
C MET A 325 18.77 13.06 -16.89
N ARG A 326 18.62 12.86 -18.22
CA ARG A 326 19.27 11.81 -19.02
C ARG A 326 19.16 10.42 -18.37
N PRO A 327 17.95 9.96 -17.99
CA PRO A 327 17.79 8.61 -17.44
C PRO A 327 17.94 7.56 -18.53
N ASP A 328 18.48 6.41 -18.19
CA ASP A 328 18.35 5.20 -19.01
C ASP A 328 16.98 4.55 -18.77
N ARG A 329 16.45 4.65 -17.54
CA ARG A 329 15.12 4.15 -17.14
C ARG A 329 14.37 5.12 -16.25
N ILE A 330 13.05 5.18 -16.46
CA ILE A 330 12.12 5.83 -15.55
C ILE A 330 11.25 4.75 -14.94
N ILE A 331 11.22 4.67 -13.61
CA ILE A 331 10.36 3.75 -12.87
C ILE A 331 9.31 4.58 -12.15
N VAL A 332 8.04 4.35 -12.44
CA VAL A 332 6.93 5.02 -11.76
C VAL A 332 6.32 4.02 -10.78
N GLY A 333 6.37 4.29 -9.48
CA GLY A 333 5.93 3.34 -8.45
C GLY A 333 4.49 2.88 -8.67
N GLU A 334 3.59 3.82 -8.93
CA GLU A 334 2.20 3.53 -9.33
C GLU A 334 1.63 4.68 -10.16
N VAL A 335 0.95 4.34 -11.25
CA VAL A 335 0.22 5.30 -12.08
C VAL A 335 -1.25 5.30 -11.69
N ARG A 336 -1.79 6.49 -11.42
CA ARG A 336 -3.13 6.73 -10.90
C ARG A 336 -3.92 7.75 -11.71
N GLY A 337 -3.28 8.49 -12.61
CA GLY A 337 -3.92 9.55 -13.37
C GLY A 337 -3.12 10.04 -14.58
N PRO A 338 -3.11 11.35 -14.84
CA PRO A 338 -2.70 11.92 -16.13
C PRO A 338 -1.23 11.71 -16.49
N GLU A 339 -0.38 11.39 -15.52
CA GLU A 339 1.02 10.98 -15.71
C GLU A 339 1.17 9.73 -16.60
N ALA A 340 0.12 8.91 -16.73
CA ALA A 340 0.10 7.74 -17.60
C ALA A 340 0.54 8.07 -19.03
N LEU A 341 0.06 9.20 -19.56
CA LEU A 341 0.39 9.62 -20.93
C LEU A 341 1.88 9.98 -21.05
N ASP A 342 2.39 10.82 -20.16
CA ASP A 342 3.78 11.25 -20.18
C ASP A 342 4.74 10.06 -19.97
N MET A 343 4.36 9.09 -19.14
CA MET A 343 5.10 7.85 -18.93
C MET A 343 5.13 6.96 -20.19
N LEU A 344 3.98 6.71 -20.83
CA LEU A 344 3.93 5.91 -22.07
C LEU A 344 4.68 6.60 -23.22
N GLN A 345 4.64 7.93 -23.28
CA GLN A 345 5.47 8.69 -24.22
C GLN A 345 6.95 8.49 -23.94
N ALA A 346 7.39 8.53 -22.68
CA ALA A 346 8.77 8.25 -22.31
C ALA A 346 9.22 6.85 -22.79
N MET A 347 8.38 5.83 -22.54
CA MET A 347 8.59 4.44 -23.01
C MET A 347 8.75 4.34 -24.53
N ASN A 348 7.95 5.09 -25.29
CA ASN A 348 8.02 5.15 -26.74
C ASN A 348 9.20 6.00 -27.28
N THR A 349 9.81 6.85 -26.46
CA THR A 349 10.80 7.87 -26.90
C THR A 349 12.16 7.73 -26.23
N GLY A 350 12.72 6.52 -26.27
CA GLY A 350 14.12 6.28 -25.92
C GLY A 350 14.41 6.00 -24.45
N HIS A 351 13.37 5.86 -23.62
CA HIS A 351 13.48 5.41 -22.22
C HIS A 351 12.90 4.00 -22.08
N GLU A 352 13.42 3.08 -22.88
CA GLU A 352 13.05 1.66 -22.86
C GLU A 352 13.44 1.00 -21.53
N GLY A 353 12.77 -0.11 -21.19
CA GLY A 353 13.02 -0.81 -19.93
C GLY A 353 12.36 -0.15 -18.73
N SER A 354 11.43 0.79 -18.96
CA SER A 354 10.68 1.48 -17.91
C SER A 354 9.69 0.51 -17.25
N LEU A 355 9.53 0.65 -15.94
CA LEU A 355 8.72 -0.24 -15.12
C LEU A 355 7.67 0.58 -14.38
N THR A 356 6.47 0.05 -14.23
CA THR A 356 5.41 0.74 -13.49
C THR A 356 4.40 -0.19 -12.87
N THR A 357 3.58 0.31 -11.96
CA THR A 357 2.42 -0.43 -11.46
C THR A 357 1.09 0.29 -11.69
N VAL A 358 0.00 -0.49 -11.77
CA VAL A 358 -1.36 0.03 -11.83
C VAL A 358 -2.31 -0.82 -10.99
N HIS A 359 -3.21 -0.20 -10.25
CA HIS A 359 -4.30 -0.94 -9.61
C HIS A 359 -5.26 -1.47 -10.68
N ALA A 360 -5.54 -2.77 -10.72
CA ALA A 360 -6.52 -3.37 -11.62
C ALA A 360 -6.97 -4.74 -11.11
N ASN A 361 -8.19 -5.15 -11.49
CA ASN A 361 -8.76 -6.44 -11.10
C ASN A 361 -8.52 -7.56 -12.11
N SER A 362 -7.98 -7.23 -13.29
CA SER A 362 -7.56 -8.17 -14.33
C SER A 362 -6.57 -7.51 -15.29
N PRO A 363 -5.83 -8.28 -16.13
CA PRO A 363 -4.99 -7.71 -17.18
C PRO A 363 -5.77 -6.80 -18.14
N ARG A 364 -6.96 -7.22 -18.58
CA ARG A 364 -7.82 -6.41 -19.46
C ARG A 364 -8.28 -5.10 -18.79
N ASP A 365 -8.61 -5.17 -17.50
CA ASP A 365 -8.97 -3.97 -16.72
C ASP A 365 -7.78 -3.01 -16.60
N ALA A 366 -6.55 -3.50 -16.45
CA ALA A 366 -5.36 -2.65 -16.41
C ALA A 366 -5.20 -1.80 -17.69
N LEU A 367 -5.45 -2.38 -18.86
CA LEU A 367 -5.44 -1.63 -20.14
C LEU A 367 -6.54 -0.57 -20.18
N SER A 368 -7.78 -0.92 -19.83
CA SER A 368 -8.91 0.02 -19.78
C SER A 368 -8.67 1.17 -18.79
N ARG A 369 -8.00 0.90 -17.66
CA ARG A 369 -7.63 1.92 -16.68
C ARG A 369 -6.56 2.86 -17.22
N LEU A 370 -5.55 2.36 -17.93
CA LEU A 370 -4.59 3.22 -18.63
C LEU A 370 -5.28 4.13 -19.65
N GLU A 371 -6.23 3.61 -20.44
CA GLU A 371 -7.03 4.42 -21.36
C GLU A 371 -7.74 5.57 -20.62
N THR A 372 -8.39 5.24 -19.49
CA THR A 372 -9.11 6.22 -18.66
C THR A 372 -8.16 7.29 -18.09
N MET A 373 -7.00 6.88 -17.58
CA MET A 373 -6.00 7.78 -17.01
C MET A 373 -5.43 8.75 -18.06
N ILE A 374 -5.24 8.28 -19.29
CA ILE A 374 -4.78 9.13 -20.40
C ILE A 374 -5.85 10.15 -20.80
N LEU A 375 -7.13 9.78 -20.78
CA LEU A 375 -8.24 10.72 -21.02
C LEU A 375 -8.29 11.85 -19.99
N MET A 376 -7.82 11.60 -18.75
CA MET A 376 -7.72 12.62 -17.70
C MET A 376 -6.56 13.61 -17.91
N SER A 377 -5.66 13.36 -18.87
CA SER A 377 -4.48 14.20 -19.12
C SER A 377 -4.78 15.60 -19.66
N GLY A 378 -6.01 15.82 -20.14
CA GLY A 378 -6.45 17.04 -20.81
C GLY A 378 -6.00 17.15 -22.27
N VAL A 379 -5.31 16.14 -22.80
CA VAL A 379 -4.92 16.06 -24.20
C VAL A 379 -6.04 15.39 -24.98
N GLU A 380 -6.59 16.08 -25.99
CA GLU A 380 -7.61 15.52 -26.87
C GLU A 380 -6.99 14.52 -27.86
N LEU A 381 -6.95 13.26 -27.45
CA LEU A 381 -6.57 12.13 -28.31
C LEU A 381 -7.81 11.28 -28.60
N GLY A 382 -7.96 10.85 -29.85
CA GLY A 382 -8.95 9.82 -30.18
C GLY A 382 -8.60 8.50 -29.48
N LEU A 383 -9.62 7.72 -29.11
CA LEU A 383 -9.45 6.47 -28.36
C LEU A 383 -8.49 5.49 -29.05
N ARG A 384 -8.54 5.42 -30.38
CA ARG A 384 -7.60 4.62 -31.17
C ARG A 384 -6.15 5.05 -30.98
N ALA A 385 -5.86 6.36 -31.01
CA ALA A 385 -4.50 6.87 -30.79
C ALA A 385 -3.99 6.56 -29.38
N ILE A 386 -4.87 6.62 -28.37
CA ILE A 386 -4.55 6.20 -27.00
C ILE A 386 -4.16 4.72 -26.96
N ARG A 387 -4.95 3.87 -27.61
CA ARG A 387 -4.68 2.42 -27.67
C ARG A 387 -3.41 2.10 -28.43
N GLU A 388 -3.12 2.82 -29.52
CA GLU A 388 -1.86 2.71 -30.26
C GLU A 388 -0.67 3.07 -29.35
N GLN A 389 -0.77 4.14 -28.53
CA GLN A 389 0.28 4.50 -27.57
C GLN A 389 0.51 3.44 -26.50
N VAL A 390 -0.57 2.88 -25.92
CA VAL A 390 -0.48 1.82 -24.91
C VAL A 390 0.11 0.54 -25.53
N GLY A 391 -0.41 0.11 -26.67
CA GLY A 391 -0.02 -1.12 -27.35
C GLY A 391 1.40 -1.08 -27.93
N SER A 392 1.94 0.11 -28.25
CA SER A 392 3.32 0.26 -28.70
C SER A 392 4.32 0.39 -27.55
N ALA A 393 3.90 0.97 -26.43
CA ALA A 393 4.79 1.27 -25.31
C ALA A 393 5.05 0.05 -24.43
N LEU A 394 4.05 -0.79 -24.18
CA LEU A 394 4.15 -1.92 -23.26
C LEU A 394 4.63 -3.17 -24.00
N ASP A 395 5.61 -3.88 -23.43
CA ASP A 395 6.03 -5.20 -23.93
C ASP A 395 5.33 -6.32 -23.13
N LEU A 396 5.25 -6.16 -21.80
CA LEU A 396 4.80 -7.20 -20.88
C LEU A 396 3.88 -6.65 -19.79
N MET A 397 2.88 -7.44 -19.43
CA MET A 397 2.01 -7.23 -18.27
C MET A 397 2.16 -8.39 -17.28
N VAL A 398 2.40 -8.07 -16.01
CA VAL A 398 2.49 -9.04 -14.91
C VAL A 398 1.33 -8.76 -13.97
N HIS A 399 0.38 -9.69 -13.86
CA HIS A 399 -0.79 -9.53 -13.02
C HIS A 399 -0.67 -10.33 -11.72
N LEU A 400 -1.01 -9.69 -10.61
CA LEU A 400 -0.91 -10.24 -9.26
C LEU A 400 -2.29 -10.43 -8.64
N ASP A 401 -2.47 -11.58 -8.01
CA ASP A 401 -3.63 -11.88 -7.19
C ASP A 401 -3.25 -12.21 -5.75
N ARG A 402 -4.21 -11.98 -4.86
CA ARG A 402 -4.17 -12.44 -3.48
C ARG A 402 -5.18 -13.58 -3.34
N LEU A 403 -4.70 -14.75 -2.93
CA LEU A 403 -5.51 -15.94 -2.74
C LEU A 403 -6.28 -15.88 -1.40
N GLY A 404 -7.32 -16.70 -1.26
CA GLY A 404 -8.17 -16.74 -0.07
C GLY A 404 -7.44 -17.12 1.23
N ASP A 405 -6.25 -17.71 1.15
CA ASP A 405 -5.39 -18.02 2.30
C ASP A 405 -4.44 -16.86 2.69
N GLY A 406 -4.42 -15.79 1.90
CA GLY A 406 -3.59 -14.60 2.09
C GLY A 406 -2.34 -14.54 1.22
N ARG A 407 -1.95 -15.63 0.53
CA ARG A 407 -0.74 -15.65 -0.32
C ARG A 407 -0.90 -14.72 -1.52
N ARG A 408 0.21 -14.10 -1.91
CA ARG A 408 0.33 -13.20 -3.07
C ARG A 408 1.04 -13.93 -4.20
N VAL A 409 0.41 -14.07 -5.36
CA VAL A 409 0.94 -14.83 -6.49
C VAL A 409 0.85 -14.03 -7.79
N ILE A 410 1.77 -14.28 -8.72
CA ILE A 410 1.61 -13.88 -10.12
C ILE A 410 0.56 -14.80 -10.73
N SER A 411 -0.59 -14.24 -11.12
CA SER A 411 -1.69 -15.01 -11.70
C SER A 411 -1.63 -15.09 -13.23
N ALA A 412 -1.05 -14.08 -13.88
CA ALA A 412 -0.82 -14.08 -15.32
C ALA A 412 0.41 -13.26 -15.70
N ILE A 413 1.10 -13.71 -16.75
CA ILE A 413 2.10 -12.92 -17.47
C ILE A 413 1.66 -12.87 -18.93
N GLU A 414 1.36 -11.68 -19.43
CA GLU A 414 0.87 -11.45 -20.78
C GLU A 414 1.84 -10.60 -21.59
N GLU A 415 2.10 -11.02 -22.83
CA GLU A 415 2.80 -10.21 -23.82
C GLU A 415 1.80 -9.32 -24.56
N VAL A 416 2.11 -8.03 -24.69
CA VAL A 416 1.29 -7.10 -25.48
C VAL A 416 1.69 -7.23 -26.95
N GLN A 417 0.72 -7.55 -27.82
CA GLN A 417 0.95 -7.86 -29.24
C GLN A 417 0.73 -6.66 -30.17
N GLY A 418 0.22 -5.54 -29.62
CA GLY A 418 -0.16 -4.35 -30.37
C GLY A 418 -1.68 -4.23 -30.54
N LEU A 419 -2.10 -3.64 -31.66
CA LEU A 419 -3.52 -3.36 -31.95
C LEU A 419 -4.03 -4.24 -33.09
N GLU A 420 -5.17 -4.90 -32.89
CA GLU A 420 -5.95 -5.54 -33.95
C GLU A 420 -7.31 -4.85 -34.07
N GLY A 421 -7.53 -4.12 -35.17
CA GLY A 421 -8.66 -3.21 -35.28
C GLY A 421 -8.57 -2.09 -34.23
N ASP A 422 -9.52 -2.07 -33.29
CA ASP A 422 -9.55 -1.11 -32.17
C ASP A 422 -9.25 -1.78 -30.82
N VAL A 423 -8.77 -3.02 -30.79
CA VAL A 423 -8.54 -3.78 -29.56
C VAL A 423 -7.04 -4.01 -29.37
N ILE A 424 -6.54 -3.67 -28.18
CA ILE A 424 -5.18 -4.05 -27.77
C ILE A 424 -5.18 -5.56 -27.53
N THR A 425 -4.39 -6.30 -28.31
CA THR A 425 -4.29 -7.74 -28.20
C THR A 425 -3.16 -8.13 -27.26
N THR A 426 -3.41 -9.10 -26.39
CA THR A 426 -2.41 -9.68 -25.51
C THR A 426 -2.35 -11.18 -25.70
N GLN A 427 -1.19 -11.75 -25.43
CA GLN A 427 -0.96 -13.19 -25.46
C GLN A 427 -0.54 -13.62 -24.06
N THR A 428 -1.35 -14.42 -23.39
CA THR A 428 -0.96 -15.02 -22.11
C THR A 428 0.20 -15.98 -22.37
N LEU A 429 1.33 -15.74 -21.70
CA LEU A 429 2.52 -16.59 -21.75
C LEU A 429 2.52 -17.58 -20.58
N PHE A 430 2.16 -17.08 -19.39
CA PHE A 430 2.02 -17.88 -18.19
C PHE A 430 0.68 -17.59 -17.51
N SER A 431 0.05 -18.63 -16.99
CA SER A 431 -1.19 -18.51 -16.20
C SER A 431 -1.14 -19.38 -14.95
N TYR A 432 -1.74 -18.89 -13.87
CA TYR A 432 -1.81 -19.64 -12.63
C TYR A 432 -2.90 -20.69 -12.72
N HIS A 433 -2.50 -21.94 -12.48
CA HIS A 433 -3.37 -23.09 -12.55
C HIS A 433 -3.65 -23.61 -11.14
N PHE A 434 -4.91 -23.58 -10.72
CA PHE A 434 -5.35 -24.15 -9.45
C PHE A 434 -5.37 -25.68 -9.55
N THR A 435 -4.65 -26.35 -8.64
CA THR A 435 -4.70 -27.80 -8.46
C THR A 435 -5.79 -28.23 -7.48
N GLU A 436 -6.10 -27.37 -6.51
CA GLU A 436 -7.14 -27.57 -5.52
C GLU A 436 -7.74 -26.21 -5.14
N GLY A 437 -9.05 -26.19 -4.87
CA GLY A 437 -9.79 -24.95 -4.59
C GLY A 437 -9.86 -23.99 -5.79
N GLY A 438 -10.22 -22.74 -5.51
CA GLY A 438 -10.25 -21.64 -6.47
C GLY A 438 -9.53 -20.42 -5.93
N ARG A 439 -9.63 -19.27 -6.59
CA ARG A 439 -8.95 -18.04 -6.12
C ARG A 439 -9.31 -17.64 -4.69
N ASP A 440 -10.59 -17.74 -4.33
CA ASP A 440 -11.13 -17.18 -3.08
C ASP A 440 -11.23 -18.20 -1.93
N THR A 441 -10.71 -19.41 -2.11
CA THR A 441 -10.76 -20.46 -1.07
C THR A 441 -9.55 -20.39 -0.14
N SER A 442 -9.71 -20.77 1.13
CA SER A 442 -8.59 -20.83 2.09
C SER A 442 -7.69 -22.06 1.90
N SER A 443 -8.12 -23.05 1.12
CA SER A 443 -7.38 -24.28 0.80
C SER A 443 -6.81 -24.28 -0.62
N SER A 444 -6.68 -23.10 -1.24
CA SER A 444 -6.22 -23.01 -2.63
C SER A 444 -4.79 -23.52 -2.77
N SER A 445 -4.54 -24.35 -3.77
CA SER A 445 -3.19 -24.71 -4.19
C SER A 445 -3.08 -24.61 -5.70
N GLY A 446 -1.90 -24.32 -6.20
CA GLY A 446 -1.68 -24.16 -7.62
C GLY A 446 -0.26 -23.71 -7.90
N TYR A 447 0.01 -23.48 -9.18
CA TYR A 447 1.31 -22.99 -9.64
C TYR A 447 1.14 -22.26 -10.97
N LEU A 448 2.08 -21.35 -11.23
CA LEU A 448 2.17 -20.63 -12.49
C LEU A 448 2.78 -21.53 -13.56
N ARG A 449 2.08 -21.74 -14.68
CA ARG A 449 2.52 -22.63 -15.77
C ARG A 449 2.59 -21.90 -17.12
N PRO A 450 3.52 -22.30 -18.01
CA PRO A 450 3.52 -21.80 -19.39
C PRO A 450 2.29 -22.30 -20.15
N THR A 451 1.90 -21.53 -21.16
CA THR A 451 0.72 -21.77 -22.00
C THR A 451 1.07 -22.40 -23.36
N GLY A 452 2.34 -22.67 -23.65
CA GLY A 452 2.79 -23.19 -24.94
C GLY A 452 3.12 -22.11 -25.98
N PHE A 453 2.72 -20.85 -25.75
CA PHE A 453 2.97 -19.77 -26.69
C PHE A 453 4.40 -19.27 -26.62
N ARG A 454 5.03 -19.17 -27.79
CA ARG A 454 6.37 -18.60 -27.92
C ARG A 454 6.28 -17.07 -28.02
N PRO A 455 6.91 -16.31 -27.10
CA PRO A 455 6.83 -14.85 -27.13
C PRO A 455 7.58 -14.24 -28.33
N LYS A 456 7.06 -13.11 -28.85
CA LYS A 456 7.75 -12.28 -29.85
C LYS A 456 8.85 -11.43 -29.23
N VAL A 457 8.70 -11.03 -27.96
CA VAL A 457 9.70 -10.27 -27.19
C VAL A 457 11.05 -11.00 -27.10
N LEU A 458 11.09 -12.31 -27.35
CA LEU A 458 12.36 -13.05 -27.48
C LEU A 458 13.30 -12.47 -28.54
N ASP A 459 12.75 -11.91 -29.63
CA ASP A 459 13.56 -11.28 -30.67
C ASP A 459 14.18 -9.97 -30.17
N LYS A 460 13.47 -9.21 -29.34
CA LYS A 460 13.98 -8.00 -28.67
C LYS A 460 15.08 -8.37 -27.69
N LEU A 461 14.87 -9.38 -26.84
CA LEU A 461 15.89 -9.91 -25.93
C LEU A 461 17.17 -10.31 -26.67
N GLN A 462 17.03 -11.06 -27.76
CA GLN A 462 18.16 -11.51 -28.56
C GLN A 462 18.96 -10.34 -29.15
N ARG A 463 18.28 -9.27 -29.61
CA ARG A 463 18.94 -8.04 -30.11
C ARG A 463 19.67 -7.28 -29.02
N SER A 464 19.14 -7.30 -27.80
CA SER A 464 19.77 -6.73 -26.59
C SER A 464 20.90 -7.62 -26.03
N GLY A 465 21.21 -8.76 -26.67
CA GLY A 465 22.24 -9.70 -26.22
C GLY A 465 21.81 -10.63 -25.09
N VAL A 466 20.56 -10.56 -24.66
CA VAL A 466 20.00 -11.41 -23.61
C VAL A 466 19.47 -12.70 -24.22
N ARG A 467 19.95 -13.84 -23.72
CA ARG A 467 19.54 -15.17 -24.19
C ARG A 467 18.72 -15.88 -23.13
N ILE A 468 17.62 -16.46 -23.56
CA ILE A 468 16.74 -17.25 -22.72
C ILE A 468 16.42 -18.57 -23.40
N ASP A 469 16.29 -19.64 -22.61
CA ASP A 469 15.92 -20.94 -23.13
C ASP A 469 14.48 -20.91 -23.65
N ARG A 470 14.29 -21.31 -24.91
CA ARG A 470 12.96 -21.37 -25.53
C ARG A 470 12.09 -22.46 -24.91
N GLY A 471 12.70 -23.46 -24.26
CA GLY A 471 12.01 -24.53 -23.53
C GLY A 471 11.16 -24.03 -22.36
N LEU A 472 11.44 -22.82 -21.84
CA LEU A 472 10.69 -22.21 -20.73
C LEU A 472 9.19 -22.00 -21.02
N PHE A 473 8.82 -21.91 -22.29
CA PHE A 473 7.44 -21.65 -22.72
C PHE A 473 6.71 -22.90 -23.24
N ALA A 474 7.39 -24.04 -23.31
CA ALA A 474 6.76 -25.29 -23.74
C ALA A 474 5.71 -25.73 -22.71
N GLU A 475 4.57 -26.24 -23.17
CA GLU A 475 3.58 -26.83 -22.27
C GLU A 475 4.22 -28.00 -21.50
N LEU A 476 4.05 -27.98 -20.18
CA LEU A 476 4.49 -29.08 -19.32
C LEU A 476 3.50 -30.24 -19.48
N PRO A 477 3.97 -31.48 -19.76
CA PRO A 477 3.10 -32.65 -19.78
C PRO A 477 2.40 -32.84 -18.42
N GLU A 478 1.14 -33.28 -18.41
CA GLU A 478 0.34 -33.47 -17.18
C GLU A 478 0.96 -34.45 -16.16
N THR A 479 2.00 -35.20 -16.54
CA THR A 479 2.61 -36.28 -15.75
C THR A 479 3.74 -35.85 -14.82
N ASN A 480 4.27 -34.61 -14.89
CA ASN A 480 5.29 -34.11 -13.95
C ASN A 480 4.69 -33.55 -12.64
N ARG A 481 3.67 -34.23 -12.09
CA ARG A 481 2.79 -33.75 -11.00
C ARG A 481 3.38 -33.75 -9.59
N LYS A 482 4.63 -34.20 -9.38
CA LYS A 482 5.28 -34.22 -8.05
C LYS A 482 6.80 -34.13 -8.21
N GLY A 483 7.39 -32.95 -8.09
CA GLY A 483 8.84 -32.86 -8.24
C GLY A 483 9.47 -31.50 -8.03
N ARG A 484 9.44 -31.04 -6.77
CA ARG A 484 10.25 -29.96 -6.15
C ARG A 484 9.92 -28.51 -6.50
#